data_AF-A0A0F8V4R1-F1
#
_entry.id   AF-A0A0F8V4R1-F1
#
_cell.length_a   1.000
_cell.length_b   1.000
_cell.length_c   1.000
_cell.angle_alpha   90.00
_cell.angle_beta   90.00
_cell.angle_gamma   90.00
#
_symmetry.space_group_name_H-M   'P 1'
#
loop_
_entity.id
_entity.type
_entity.pdbx_description
1 polymer ?
#
loop_
_entity_poly.entity_id
_entity_poly.type
_entity_poly.pdbx_seq_one_letter_code
_entity_poly.pdbx_strand_id
1 'polypeptide(L)'
;MSAPAFFTALSSAQSGAQFTPAVQKASQGIDVDALKAAVEAVLAGGDDATVADASQAAALKAGFVFATELVKMLNSEPGNDDKLKLYAFFKKSRNETPAQPSFYQIESKYKYNAWKEIEHISEQRAQAQYIKKVNDLIESIGTQ
;
A
#
# COMPACT_ATOMS: atom_id res chain seq x y z
N MET A 1 15.01 13.65 -10.02
CA MET A 1 14.50 12.50 -9.23
C MET A 1 13.16 12.14 -9.84
N SER A 2 13.07 10.97 -10.49
CA SER A 2 11.84 10.56 -11.18
C SER A 2 10.70 10.49 -10.16
N ALA A 3 9.51 10.99 -10.51
CA ALA A 3 8.34 10.77 -9.69
C ALA A 3 8.15 9.25 -9.51
N PRO A 4 7.83 8.76 -8.29
CA PRO A 4 7.65 7.34 -8.07
C PRO A 4 6.58 6.80 -9.04
N ALA A 5 6.82 5.64 -9.66
CA ALA A 5 5.93 5.06 -10.68
C ALA A 5 4.47 4.97 -10.24
N PHE A 6 4.23 4.77 -8.94
CA PHE A 6 2.91 4.78 -8.32
C PHE A 6 2.16 6.11 -8.52
N PHE A 7 2.81 7.26 -8.32
CA PHE A 7 2.16 8.57 -8.48
C PHE A 7 1.92 8.90 -9.95
N THR A 8 2.77 8.42 -10.85
CA THR A 8 2.54 8.46 -12.29
C THR A 8 1.29 7.65 -12.65
N ALA A 9 1.19 6.41 -12.17
CA ALA A 9 0.01 5.56 -12.38
C ALA A 9 -1.26 6.17 -11.78
N LEU A 10 -1.17 6.79 -10.61
CA LEU A 10 -2.28 7.50 -9.96
C LEU A 10 -2.76 8.67 -10.83
N SER A 11 -1.85 9.48 -11.34
CA SER A 11 -2.18 10.60 -12.23
C SER A 11 -2.82 10.12 -13.55
N SER A 12 -2.29 9.04 -14.15
CA SER A 12 -2.87 8.42 -15.35
C SER A 12 -4.25 7.81 -15.12
N ALA A 13 -4.50 7.25 -13.93
CA ALA A 13 -5.81 6.72 -13.54
C ALA A 13 -6.83 7.87 -13.36
N GLN A 14 -6.40 8.98 -12.76
CA GLN A 14 -7.23 10.18 -12.58
C GLN A 14 -7.64 10.82 -13.91
N SER A 15 -6.75 10.82 -14.90
CA SER A 15 -7.04 11.33 -16.24
C SER A 15 -7.95 10.40 -17.06
N GLY A 16 -8.33 9.24 -16.53
CA GLY A 16 -9.15 8.23 -17.22
C GLY A 16 -8.46 7.56 -18.40
N ALA A 17 -7.14 7.75 -18.54
CA ALA A 17 -6.39 7.31 -19.71
C ALA A 17 -5.93 5.85 -19.59
N GLN A 18 -5.74 5.34 -18.38
CA GLN A 18 -5.21 4.00 -18.11
C GLN A 18 -5.96 3.30 -16.95
N PHE A 19 -5.78 1.97 -16.86
CA PHE A 19 -6.33 1.07 -15.85
C PHE A 19 -7.85 0.82 -15.93
N THR A 20 -8.31 -0.19 -15.18
CA THR A 20 -9.73 -0.56 -15.13
C THR A 20 -10.59 0.54 -14.48
N PRO A 21 -11.91 0.59 -14.74
CA PRO A 21 -12.80 1.56 -14.10
C PRO A 21 -12.77 1.54 -12.57
N ALA A 22 -12.47 0.38 -11.97
CA ALA A 22 -12.32 0.24 -10.53
C ALA A 22 -11.11 1.03 -10.00
N VAL A 23 -9.97 0.93 -10.67
CA VAL A 23 -8.72 1.65 -10.35
C VAL A 23 -8.92 3.15 -10.56
N GLN A 24 -9.55 3.54 -11.66
CA GLN A 24 -9.87 4.95 -11.94
C GLN A 24 -10.78 5.54 -10.86
N LYS A 25 -11.85 4.85 -10.48
CA LYS A 25 -12.74 5.28 -9.40
C LYS A 25 -12.01 5.38 -8.06
N ALA A 26 -11.10 4.46 -7.77
CA ALA A 26 -10.29 4.51 -6.56
C ALA A 26 -9.31 5.70 -6.54
N SER A 27 -8.88 6.18 -7.71
CA SER A 27 -7.97 7.33 -7.85
C SER A 27 -8.67 8.70 -7.76
N GLN A 28 -9.99 8.74 -7.96
CA GLN A 28 -10.75 10.00 -8.03
C GLN A 28 -10.75 10.73 -6.69
N GLY A 29 -10.45 12.04 -6.73
CA GLY A 29 -10.47 12.90 -5.55
C GLY A 29 -9.29 12.70 -4.59
N ILE A 30 -8.27 11.93 -4.97
CA ILE A 30 -7.02 11.83 -4.22
C ILE A 30 -6.15 13.05 -4.52
N ASP A 31 -5.83 13.81 -3.48
CA ASP A 31 -4.80 14.85 -3.54
C ASP A 31 -3.42 14.18 -3.57
N VAL A 32 -2.77 14.25 -4.73
CA VAL A 32 -1.48 13.60 -5.00
C VAL A 32 -0.36 14.21 -4.16
N ASP A 33 -0.37 15.53 -3.99
CA ASP A 33 0.65 16.26 -3.24
C ASP A 33 0.50 15.99 -1.74
N ALA A 34 -0.73 16.02 -1.23
CA ALA A 34 -1.02 15.65 0.15
C ALA A 34 -0.64 14.20 0.44
N LEU A 35 -0.96 13.27 -0.48
CA LEU A 35 -0.58 11.87 -0.36
C LEU A 35 0.94 11.69 -0.35
N LYS A 36 1.64 12.35 -1.26
CA LYS A 36 3.10 12.27 -1.34
C LYS A 36 3.74 12.79 -0.07
N ALA A 37 3.33 13.96 0.41
CA ALA A 37 3.80 14.52 1.67
C ALA A 37 3.49 13.59 2.86
N ALA A 38 2.29 12.99 2.91
CA ALA A 38 1.90 12.05 3.94
C ALA A 38 2.80 10.80 3.96
N VAL A 39 3.00 10.18 2.80
CA VAL A 39 3.84 8.98 2.66
C VAL A 39 5.29 9.30 3.04
N GLU A 40 5.85 10.41 2.55
CA GLU A 40 7.22 10.81 2.88
C GLU A 40 7.38 11.10 4.38
N ALA A 41 6.45 11.85 4.98
CA ALA A 41 6.50 12.17 6.41
C ALA A 41 6.41 10.91 7.29
N VAL A 42 5.50 9.99 6.95
CA VAL A 42 5.27 8.75 7.72
C VAL A 42 6.42 7.77 7.55
N LEU A 43 7.03 7.68 6.36
CA LEU A 43 8.20 6.83 6.12
C LEU A 43 9.48 7.41 6.70
N ALA A 44 9.62 8.74 6.76
CA ALA A 44 10.75 9.42 7.40
C ALA A 44 10.68 9.37 8.94
N GLY A 45 9.48 9.20 9.50
CA GLY A 45 9.26 9.05 10.94
C GLY A 45 9.60 7.65 11.48
N GLY A 46 9.39 7.50 12.80
CA GLY A 46 9.49 6.22 13.50
C GLY A 46 8.28 5.31 13.29
N ASP A 47 8.23 4.20 14.02
CA ASP A 47 7.19 3.17 13.83
C ASP A 47 5.78 3.64 14.23
N ASP A 48 5.69 4.60 15.15
CA ASP A 48 4.44 5.24 15.57
C ASP A 48 4.09 6.48 14.74
N ALA A 49 4.80 6.74 13.64
CA ALA A 49 4.58 7.94 12.82
C ALA A 49 3.13 7.98 12.30
N THR A 50 2.48 9.11 12.53
CA THR A 50 1.12 9.39 12.07
C THR A 50 1.06 10.77 11.42
N VAL A 51 0.15 10.95 10.46
CA VAL A 51 -0.20 12.25 9.91
C VAL A 51 -1.27 12.87 10.80
N ALA A 52 -0.93 14.02 11.40
CA ALA A 52 -1.85 14.80 12.22
C ALA A 52 -2.89 15.54 11.35
N ASP A 53 -2.57 15.78 10.09
CA ASP A 53 -3.43 16.51 9.17
C ASP A 53 -4.53 15.58 8.60
N ALA A 54 -5.79 15.97 8.81
CA ALA A 54 -6.93 15.15 8.38
C ALA A 54 -6.97 14.98 6.85
N SER A 55 -6.50 15.98 6.10
CA SER A 55 -6.38 15.90 4.64
C SER A 55 -5.37 14.82 4.24
N GLN A 56 -4.19 14.82 4.89
CA GLN A 56 -3.15 13.82 4.65
C GLN A 56 -3.60 12.42 5.05
N ALA A 57 -4.30 12.26 6.18
CA ALA A 57 -4.83 10.98 6.62
C ALA A 57 -5.87 10.42 5.63
N ALA A 58 -6.77 11.27 5.13
CA ALA A 58 -7.75 10.90 4.12
C ALA A 58 -7.07 10.54 2.79
N ALA A 59 -6.10 11.34 2.35
CA ALA A 59 -5.32 11.08 1.15
C ALA A 59 -4.56 9.75 1.26
N LEU A 60 -3.91 9.47 2.40
CA LEU A 60 -3.17 8.23 2.66
C LEU A 60 -4.07 7.00 2.60
N LYS A 61 -5.24 7.07 3.24
CA LYS A 61 -6.24 5.99 3.21
C LYS A 61 -6.76 5.77 1.79
N ALA A 62 -7.05 6.83 1.05
CA ALA A 62 -7.52 6.74 -0.33
C ALA A 62 -6.42 6.20 -1.26
N GLY A 63 -5.18 6.68 -1.10
CA GLY A 63 -3.99 6.21 -1.80
C GLY A 63 -3.72 4.72 -1.54
N PHE A 64 -3.94 4.25 -0.32
CA PHE A 64 -3.88 2.83 0.01
C PHE A 64 -4.95 2.03 -0.72
N VAL A 65 -6.21 2.47 -0.72
CA VAL A 65 -7.28 1.79 -1.48
C VAL A 65 -6.92 1.72 -2.96
N PHE A 66 -6.45 2.83 -3.54
CA PHE A 66 -5.96 2.85 -4.90
C PHE A 66 -4.81 1.86 -5.13
N ALA A 67 -3.82 1.80 -4.24
CA ALA A 67 -2.71 0.83 -4.31
C ALA A 67 -3.19 -0.63 -4.26
N THR A 68 -4.25 -0.92 -3.51
CA THR A 68 -4.83 -2.29 -3.45
C THR A 68 -5.55 -2.70 -4.72
N GLU A 69 -6.04 -1.74 -5.50
CA GLU A 69 -6.56 -1.99 -6.84
C GLU A 69 -5.43 -2.03 -7.87
N LEU A 70 -4.45 -1.15 -7.75
CA LEU A 70 -3.33 -1.06 -8.68
C LEU A 70 -2.41 -2.28 -8.63
N VAL A 71 -2.21 -2.90 -7.46
CA VAL A 71 -1.43 -4.15 -7.35
C VAL A 71 -2.03 -5.30 -8.16
N LYS A 72 -3.34 -5.27 -8.43
CA LYS A 72 -4.02 -6.27 -9.27
C LYS A 72 -3.73 -6.06 -10.77
N MET A 73 -3.24 -4.88 -11.13
CA MET A 73 -2.88 -4.51 -12.49
C MET A 73 -1.41 -4.81 -12.81
N LEU A 74 -0.65 -5.44 -11.90
CA LEU A 74 0.73 -5.84 -12.19
C LEU A 74 0.76 -6.84 -13.35
N ASN A 75 1.76 -6.72 -14.24
CA ASN A 75 1.92 -7.62 -15.40
C ASN A 75 2.24 -9.07 -14.99
N SER A 76 2.75 -9.28 -13.78
CA SER A 76 3.11 -10.59 -13.26
C SER A 76 2.90 -10.64 -11.76
N GLU A 77 2.74 -11.85 -11.24
CA GLU A 77 2.58 -12.03 -9.81
C GLU A 77 3.89 -11.68 -9.07
N PRO A 78 3.80 -10.91 -7.97
CA PRO A 78 4.96 -10.63 -7.14
C PRO A 78 5.47 -11.91 -6.45
N GLY A 79 6.74 -11.92 -6.05
CA GLY A 79 7.36 -13.03 -5.33
C GLY A 79 6.65 -13.33 -4.01
N ASN A 80 6.83 -14.55 -3.47
CA ASN A 80 6.17 -14.97 -2.23
C ASN A 80 6.47 -14.03 -1.05
N ASP A 81 7.71 -13.57 -0.91
CA ASP A 81 8.11 -12.64 0.16
C ASP A 81 7.40 -11.29 0.04
N ASP A 82 7.20 -10.81 -1.19
CA ASP A 82 6.49 -9.56 -1.46
C ASP A 82 5.00 -9.72 -1.18
N LYS A 83 4.40 -10.85 -1.55
CA LYS A 83 3.01 -11.20 -1.20
C LYS A 83 2.81 -11.23 0.32
N LEU A 84 3.75 -11.79 1.07
CA LEU A 84 3.71 -11.82 2.54
C LEU A 84 3.78 -10.41 3.15
N LYS A 85 4.69 -9.57 2.65
CA LYS A 85 4.81 -8.17 3.10
C LYS A 85 3.56 -7.36 2.78
N LEU A 86 3.05 -7.46 1.55
CA LEU A 86 1.79 -6.82 1.14
C LEU A 86 0.63 -7.26 2.03
N TYR A 87 0.51 -8.55 2.33
CA TYR A 87 -0.50 -9.08 3.23
C TYR A 87 -0.40 -8.48 4.64
N ALA A 88 0.81 -8.47 5.21
CA ALA A 88 1.06 -7.91 6.53
C ALA A 88 0.64 -6.44 6.59
N PHE A 89 1.15 -5.62 5.68
CA PHE A 89 0.82 -4.19 5.60
C PHE A 89 -0.67 -3.98 5.37
N PHE A 90 -1.31 -4.75 4.49
CA PHE A 90 -2.74 -4.65 4.24
C PHE A 90 -3.58 -4.91 5.49
N LYS A 91 -3.26 -5.96 6.26
CA LYS A 91 -3.95 -6.29 7.51
C LYS A 91 -3.77 -5.19 8.55
N LYS A 92 -2.53 -4.75 8.75
CA LYS A 92 -2.23 -3.68 9.71
C LYS A 92 -2.85 -2.34 9.32
N SER A 93 -2.89 -2.01 8.03
CA SER A 93 -3.54 -0.80 7.48
C SER A 93 -5.05 -0.74 7.73
N ARG A 94 -5.69 -1.89 7.92
CA ARG A 94 -7.11 -2.05 8.25
C ARG A 94 -7.37 -2.24 9.74
N ASN A 95 -6.32 -2.17 10.56
CA ASN A 95 -6.34 -2.52 11.97
C ASN A 95 -6.90 -3.94 12.24
N GLU A 96 -6.65 -4.86 11.31
CA GLU A 96 -7.09 -6.25 11.42
C GLU A 96 -5.95 -7.11 11.99
N THR A 97 -6.27 -7.89 13.01
CA THR A 97 -5.37 -8.92 13.56
C THR A 97 -5.66 -10.27 12.90
N PRO A 98 -4.71 -10.86 12.16
CA PRO A 98 -4.87 -12.20 11.62
C PRO A 98 -4.92 -13.23 12.75
N ALA A 99 -5.78 -14.24 12.60
CA ALA A 99 -5.90 -15.32 13.57
C ALA A 99 -4.58 -16.10 13.67
N GLN A 100 -4.22 -16.50 14.88
CA GLN A 100 -3.03 -17.32 15.10
C GLN A 100 -3.22 -18.68 14.41
N PRO A 101 -2.29 -19.08 13.52
CA PRO A 101 -2.44 -20.28 12.73
C PRO A 101 -2.13 -21.54 13.54
N SER A 102 -2.83 -22.63 13.25
CA SER A 102 -2.48 -23.96 13.77
C SER A 102 -1.15 -24.45 13.22
N PHE A 103 -0.47 -25.32 13.96
CA PHE A 103 0.88 -25.79 13.66
C PHE A 103 1.06 -26.49 12.30
N TYR A 104 -0.01 -27.05 11.73
CA TYR A 104 0.02 -27.66 10.39
C TYR A 104 -0.12 -26.64 9.23
N GLN A 105 -0.54 -25.40 9.51
CA GLN A 105 -0.78 -24.38 8.48
C GLN A 105 0.48 -23.52 8.26
N ILE A 106 1.45 -24.08 7.56
CA ILE A 106 2.76 -23.46 7.34
C ILE A 106 2.63 -22.10 6.61
N GLU A 107 1.79 -22.00 5.58
CA GLU A 107 1.59 -20.74 4.85
C GLU A 107 0.97 -19.65 5.75
N SER A 108 -0.07 -20.01 6.51
CA SER A 108 -0.72 -19.10 7.46
C SER A 108 0.25 -18.65 8.54
N LYS A 109 1.19 -19.52 8.97
CA LYS A 109 2.27 -19.17 9.91
C LYS A 109 3.20 -18.10 9.35
N TYR A 110 3.59 -18.18 8.09
CA TYR A 110 4.41 -17.13 7.47
C TYR A 110 3.66 -15.79 7.39
N LYS A 111 2.39 -15.81 6.98
CA LYS A 111 1.53 -14.62 6.95
C LYS A 111 1.37 -13.98 8.33
N TYR A 112 1.11 -14.79 9.35
CA TYR A 112 0.98 -14.33 10.72
C TYR A 112 2.30 -13.77 11.25
N ASN A 113 3.42 -14.44 10.99
CA ASN A 113 4.74 -13.96 11.40
C ASN A 113 5.09 -12.61 10.75
N ALA A 114 4.87 -12.48 9.43
CA ALA A 114 5.10 -11.21 8.73
C ALA A 114 4.24 -10.07 9.28
N TRP A 115 2.97 -10.34 9.61
CA TRP A 115 2.12 -9.37 10.29
C TRP A 115 2.61 -9.05 11.71
N LYS A 116 3.02 -10.07 12.46
CA LYS A 116 3.49 -9.93 13.84
C LYS A 116 4.76 -9.08 13.92
N GLU A 117 5.67 -9.22 12.96
CA GLU A 117 6.87 -8.40 12.86
C GLU A 117 6.54 -6.90 12.73
N ILE A 118 5.42 -6.55 12.11
CA ILE A 118 5.00 -5.16 11.91
C ILE A 118 3.87 -4.73 12.86
N GLU A 119 3.47 -5.56 13.83
CA GLU A 119 2.29 -5.26 14.66
C GLU A 119 2.44 -3.97 15.49
N HIS A 120 3.68 -3.57 15.72
CA HIS A 120 4.08 -2.38 16.47
C HIS A 120 3.95 -1.08 15.67
N ILE A 121 3.86 -1.13 14.34
CA ILE A 121 3.78 0.11 13.53
C ILE A 121 2.37 0.72 13.57
N SER A 122 2.24 2.00 13.23
CA SER A 122 0.92 2.64 13.11
C SER A 122 0.15 2.17 11.85
N GLU A 123 -1.18 2.28 11.86
CA GLU A 123 -2.02 1.96 10.68
C GLU A 123 -1.60 2.78 9.44
N GLN A 124 -1.30 4.05 9.66
CA GLN A 124 -0.90 4.98 8.60
C GLN A 124 0.48 4.63 8.06
N ARG A 125 1.40 4.18 8.92
CA ARG A 125 2.70 3.66 8.49
C ARG A 125 2.55 2.39 7.68
N ALA A 126 1.66 1.49 8.06
CA ALA A 126 1.36 0.31 7.24
C ALA A 126 0.82 0.71 5.86
N GLN A 127 -0.04 1.73 5.77
CA GLN A 127 -0.57 2.25 4.50
C GLN A 127 0.56 2.84 3.62
N ALA A 128 1.43 3.66 4.21
CA ALA A 128 2.55 4.26 3.50
C ALA A 128 3.55 3.20 2.99
N GLN A 129 3.86 2.20 3.83
CA GLN A 129 4.73 1.07 3.45
C GLN A 129 4.10 0.21 2.36
N TYR A 130 2.79 0.01 2.39
CA TYR A 130 2.06 -0.69 1.34
C TYR A 130 2.18 0.04 0.00
N ILE A 131 1.94 1.36 -0.01
CA ILE A 131 2.06 2.20 -1.21
C ILE A 131 3.48 2.13 -1.77
N LYS A 132 4.49 2.29 -0.90
CA LYS A 132 5.90 2.16 -1.29
C LYS A 132 6.18 0.79 -1.91
N LYS A 133 5.68 -0.29 -1.30
CA LYS A 133 5.91 -1.63 -1.81
C LYS A 133 5.25 -1.86 -3.17
N VAL A 134 4.04 -1.35 -3.37
CA VAL A 134 3.36 -1.37 -4.67
C VAL A 134 4.14 -0.57 -5.71
N ASN A 135 4.68 0.60 -5.34
CA ASN A 135 5.56 1.38 -6.22
C ASN A 135 6.75 0.54 -6.72
N ASP A 136 7.48 -0.09 -5.81
CA ASP A 136 8.66 -0.91 -6.16
C ASP A 136 8.28 -2.08 -7.09
N LEU A 137 7.10 -2.68 -6.87
CA LEU A 137 6.58 -3.75 -7.74
C LEU A 137 6.20 -3.23 -9.12
N ILE A 138 5.62 -2.03 -9.23
CA ILE A 138 5.34 -1.41 -10.52
C ILE A 138 6.63 -1.09 -11.26
N GLU A 139 7.65 -0.59 -10.57
CA GLU A 139 8.96 -0.33 -11.19
C GLU A 139 9.65 -1.62 -11.65
N SER A 140 9.50 -2.71 -10.90
CA SER A 140 10.14 -3.99 -11.22
C SER A 140 9.38 -4.84 -12.25
N ILE A 141 8.05 -4.86 -12.20
CA ILE A 141 7.18 -5.77 -12.98
C ILE A 141 6.42 -5.01 -14.07
N GLY A 142 6.13 -3.73 -13.83
CA GLY A 142 5.22 -2.93 -14.65
C GLY A 142 3.76 -3.25 -14.37
N THR A 143 2.89 -2.43 -14.96
CA THR A 143 1.44 -2.59 -14.94
C THR A 143 0.87 -2.71 -16.35
N GLN A 144 -0.28 -3.38 -16.47
CA GLN A 144 -1.06 -3.55 -17.70
C GLN A 144 -2.18 -2.52 -17.85
#